data_AF-A0A967LE55-F1
#
_entry.id   AF-A0A967LE55-F1
#
_cell.length_a   1.000
_cell.length_b   1.000
_cell.length_c   1.000
_cell.angle_alpha   90.00
_cell.angle_beta   90.00
_cell.angle_gamma   90.00
#
_symmetry.space_group_name_H-M   'P 1'
#
loop_
_entity.id
_entity.type
_entity.pdbx_description
1 polymer ?
#
loop_
_entity_poly.entity_id
_entity_poly.type
_entity_poly.pdbx_seq_one_letter_code
_entity_poly.pdbx_strand_id
1 'polypeptide(L)'
;LDVARFGESDGILTVNEDKVRKDAWKYRDAVIRALNADLPFDQFVHYQLAGPPRIVTEAADYSALHQFIHLGTRLQNNADPNDKQWHRLDDMVSTTGNAFLGLTFGCARC
;
A
#
# COMPACT_ATOMS: atom_id res chain seq x y z
N LEU A 1 -0.35 -11.20 1.83
CA LEU A 1 0.33 -9.92 2.14
C LEU A 1 -0.59 -9.07 3.02
N ASP A 2 -0.99 -9.62 4.17
CA ASP A 2 -2.08 -9.06 4.99
C ASP A 2 -1.68 -7.75 5.68
N VAL A 3 -0.46 -7.70 6.20
CA VAL A 3 0.12 -6.49 6.81
C VAL A 3 0.13 -5.29 5.86
N ALA A 4 0.29 -5.52 4.56
CA ALA A 4 0.25 -4.47 3.53
C ALA A 4 -1.17 -4.10 3.06
N ARG A 5 -2.21 -4.70 3.66
CA ARG A 5 -3.62 -4.56 3.26
C ARG A 5 -3.85 -4.92 1.79
N PHE A 6 -3.09 -5.90 1.30
CA PHE A 6 -3.16 -6.30 -0.10
C PHE A 6 -4.44 -7.11 -0.36
N GLY A 7 -5.19 -6.68 -1.37
CA GLY A 7 -6.28 -7.41 -1.99
C GLY A 7 -6.30 -7.19 -3.50
N GLU A 8 -6.67 -8.21 -4.27
CA GLU A 8 -6.84 -8.12 -5.73
C GLU A 8 -8.16 -7.46 -6.14
N SER A 9 -9.01 -7.13 -5.17
CA SER A 9 -10.22 -6.36 -5.34
C SER A 9 -10.35 -5.30 -4.25
N ASP A 10 -11.30 -4.37 -4.42
CA ASP A 10 -11.58 -3.32 -3.44
C ASP A 10 -12.31 -3.85 -2.19
N GLY A 11 -12.77 -5.09 -2.22
CA GLY A 11 -13.59 -5.67 -1.17
C GLY A 11 -15.04 -5.17 -1.22
N ILE A 12 -15.89 -5.76 -0.38
CA ILE A 12 -17.30 -5.38 -0.30
C ILE A 12 -17.44 -4.17 0.62
N LEU A 13 -17.55 -2.97 0.03
CA LEU A 13 -17.88 -1.74 0.75
C LEU A 13 -19.38 -1.42 0.71
N THR A 14 -20.08 -1.88 -0.32
CA THR A 14 -21.55 -1.93 -0.41
C THR A 14 -21.98 -3.16 -1.22
N VAL A 15 -23.28 -3.52 -1.19
CA VAL A 15 -23.83 -4.66 -1.94
C VAL A 15 -23.58 -4.43 -3.44
N ASN A 16 -22.76 -5.30 -4.07
CA ASN A 16 -22.36 -5.31 -5.50
C ASN A 16 -21.18 -4.41 -5.93
N GLU A 17 -20.32 -3.96 -5.02
CA GLU A 17 -19.17 -3.09 -5.37
C GLU A 17 -17.77 -3.74 -5.29
N ASP A 18 -17.67 -5.08 -5.19
CA ASP A 18 -16.36 -5.75 -5.19
C ASP A 18 -15.66 -5.66 -6.56
N LYS A 19 -14.96 -4.53 -6.78
CA LYS A 19 -14.30 -4.21 -8.05
C LYS A 19 -12.90 -4.80 -8.07
N VAL A 20 -12.59 -5.51 -9.14
CA VAL A 20 -11.24 -6.04 -9.36
C VAL A 20 -10.24 -4.90 -9.58
N ARG A 21 -9.13 -4.94 -8.83
CA ARG A 21 -7.99 -4.04 -9.00
C ARG A 21 -7.05 -4.60 -10.07
N LYS A 22 -7.25 -4.13 -11.32
CA LYS A 22 -6.55 -4.65 -12.52
C LYS A 22 -5.04 -4.80 -12.39
N ASP A 23 -4.39 -3.91 -11.63
CA ASP A 23 -2.93 -3.86 -11.51
C ASP A 23 -2.40 -4.29 -10.14
N ALA A 24 -3.24 -4.77 -9.21
CA ALA A 24 -2.82 -5.11 -7.85
C ALA A 24 -1.75 -6.20 -7.82
N TRP A 25 -1.86 -7.21 -8.69
CA TRP A 25 -0.91 -8.32 -8.79
C TRP A 25 0.55 -7.85 -8.98
N LYS A 26 0.78 -6.68 -9.60
CA LYS A 26 2.12 -6.11 -9.79
C LYS A 26 2.82 -5.83 -8.47
N TYR A 27 2.07 -5.41 -7.44
CA TYR A 27 2.61 -5.22 -6.10
C TYR A 27 3.07 -6.54 -5.49
N ARG A 28 2.20 -7.57 -5.52
CA ARG A 28 2.52 -8.91 -5.00
C ARG A 28 3.79 -9.45 -5.65
N ASP A 29 3.86 -9.39 -6.97
CA ASP A 29 4.97 -9.94 -7.74
C ASP A 29 6.26 -9.12 -7.52
N ALA A 30 6.16 -7.82 -7.28
CA ALA A 30 7.31 -6.99 -6.88
C ALA A 30 7.82 -7.34 -5.48
N VAL A 31 6.94 -7.62 -4.51
CA VAL A 31 7.35 -8.08 -3.17
C VAL A 31 8.05 -9.44 -3.27
N ILE A 32 7.48 -10.39 -4.02
CA ILE A 32 8.09 -11.72 -4.21
C ILE A 32 9.48 -11.58 -4.84
N ARG A 33 9.62 -10.76 -5.90
CA ARG A 33 10.91 -10.51 -6.55
C ARG A 33 11.92 -9.85 -5.60
N ALA A 34 11.52 -8.84 -4.84
CA ALA A 34 12.40 -8.16 -3.90
C ALA A 34 12.95 -9.11 -2.83
N LEU A 35 12.09 -10.00 -2.29
CA LEU A 35 12.52 -11.00 -1.31
C LEU A 35 13.43 -12.07 -1.95
N ASN A 36 13.09 -12.55 -3.15
CA ASN A 36 13.91 -13.55 -3.85
C ASN A 36 15.26 -13.01 -4.32
N ALA A 37 15.38 -11.69 -4.52
CA ALA A 37 16.62 -11.03 -4.90
C ALA A 37 17.45 -10.57 -3.69
N ASP A 38 17.05 -10.93 -2.47
CA ASP A 38 17.68 -10.47 -1.21
C ASP A 38 17.86 -8.95 -1.17
N LEU A 39 16.85 -8.20 -1.64
CA LEU A 39 16.89 -6.73 -1.62
C LEU A 39 17.12 -6.26 -0.17
N PRO A 40 18.14 -5.41 0.09
CA PRO A 40 18.41 -4.90 1.42
C PRO A 40 17.15 -4.29 2.04
N PHE A 41 16.88 -4.60 3.31
CA PHE A 41 15.63 -4.24 3.96
C PHE A 41 15.40 -2.72 3.99
N ASP A 42 16.45 -1.93 4.19
CA ASP A 42 16.39 -0.46 4.13
C ASP A 42 15.93 0.03 2.74
N GLN A 43 16.42 -0.58 1.67
CA GLN A 43 15.97 -0.29 0.30
C GLN A 43 14.54 -0.77 0.07
N PHE A 44 14.18 -1.95 0.56
CA PHE A 44 12.81 -2.47 0.48
C PHE A 44 11.82 -1.50 1.12
N VAL A 45 12.08 -1.05 2.35
CA VAL A 45 11.24 -0.06 3.05
C VAL A 45 11.23 1.27 2.30
N HIS A 46 12.38 1.74 1.80
CA HIS A 46 12.45 2.98 1.03
C HIS A 46 11.60 2.92 -0.24
N TYR A 47 11.66 1.81 -0.98
CA TYR A 47 10.91 1.64 -2.22
C TYR A 47 9.40 1.53 -1.98
N GLN A 48 8.98 0.95 -0.85
CA GLN A 48 7.58 0.92 -0.42
C GLN A 48 7.02 2.34 -0.17
N LEU A 49 7.81 3.22 0.46
CA LEU A 49 7.34 4.54 0.92
C LEU A 49 7.59 5.68 -0.08
N ALA A 50 8.78 5.74 -0.66
CA ALA A 50 9.22 6.82 -1.54
C ALA A 50 9.31 6.40 -3.02
N GLY A 51 9.27 5.09 -3.29
CA GLY A 51 9.54 4.54 -4.62
C GLY A 51 11.05 4.43 -4.90
N PRO A 52 11.44 3.58 -5.87
CA PRO A 52 12.83 3.40 -6.22
C PRO A 52 13.35 4.55 -7.10
N PRO A 53 14.66 4.84 -7.07
CA PRO A 53 15.25 5.95 -7.81
C PRO A 53 15.11 5.76 -9.33
N ARG A 54 14.63 6.80 -10.03
CA ARG A 54 14.38 6.78 -11.49
C ARG A 54 15.61 6.60 -12.39
N ILE A 55 16.81 6.65 -11.82
CA ILE A 55 18.08 6.74 -12.57
C ILE A 55 18.69 5.35 -12.80
N VAL A 56 18.26 4.33 -12.05
CA VAL A 56 18.80 2.97 -12.14
C VAL A 56 17.85 2.12 -12.97
N THR A 57 18.35 1.43 -14.00
CA THR A 57 17.51 0.56 -14.86
C THR A 57 16.88 -0.59 -14.08
N GLU A 58 17.59 -1.15 -13.10
CA GLU A 58 17.09 -2.20 -12.19
C GLU A 58 16.04 -1.68 -11.18
N ALA A 59 16.01 -0.36 -10.92
CA ALA A 59 14.99 0.24 -10.06
C ALA A 59 13.59 0.20 -10.68
N ALA A 60 13.49 0.09 -12.01
CA ALA A 60 12.20 -0.04 -12.70
C ALA A 60 11.44 -1.31 -12.27
N ASP A 61 12.16 -2.39 -11.98
CA ASP A 61 11.58 -3.67 -11.56
C ASP A 61 10.88 -3.60 -10.21
N TYR A 62 11.35 -2.71 -9.33
CA TYR A 62 10.81 -2.50 -7.99
C TYR A 62 9.79 -1.35 -7.90
N SER A 63 9.48 -0.70 -9.03
CA SER A 63 8.58 0.46 -9.06
C SER A 63 7.19 0.18 -8.48
N ALA A 64 6.71 -1.05 -8.63
CA ALA A 64 5.42 -1.46 -8.10
C ALA A 64 5.40 -1.62 -6.57
N LEU A 65 6.55 -1.66 -5.87
CA LEU A 65 6.58 -1.65 -4.39
C LEU A 65 5.95 -0.36 -3.83
N HIS A 66 6.09 0.76 -4.53
CA HIS A 66 5.48 2.03 -4.10
C HIS A 66 3.95 1.99 -4.01
N GLN A 67 3.30 0.96 -4.58
CA GLN A 67 1.85 0.80 -4.43
C GLN A 67 1.40 0.57 -2.98
N PHE A 68 2.29 0.19 -2.06
CA PHE A 68 1.96 -0.07 -0.65
C PHE A 68 1.10 1.01 0.00
N ILE A 69 1.45 2.28 -0.20
CA ILE A 69 0.70 3.43 0.34
C ILE A 69 -0.70 3.62 -0.30
N HIS A 70 -1.09 2.75 -1.22
CA HIS A 70 -2.32 2.84 -2.01
C HIS A 70 -3.17 1.57 -1.99
N LEU A 71 -2.72 0.52 -1.29
CA LEU A 71 -3.41 -0.79 -1.20
C LEU A 71 -4.59 -0.77 -0.23
N GLY A 72 -4.60 0.19 0.69
CA GLY A 72 -5.67 0.41 1.65
C GLY A 72 -7.05 0.58 1.06
N THR A 73 -8.05 0.52 1.92
CA THR A 73 -9.46 0.67 1.56
C THR A 73 -9.73 2.07 0.99
N ARG A 74 -10.45 2.14 -0.14
CA ARG A 74 -10.82 3.42 -0.77
C ARG A 74 -12.31 3.68 -0.61
N LEU A 75 -12.66 4.75 0.08
CA LEU A 75 -14.03 5.20 0.23
C LEU A 75 -14.54 5.79 -1.10
N GLN A 76 -15.48 5.11 -1.75
CA GLN A 76 -16.01 5.50 -3.07
C GLN A 76 -17.20 6.46 -2.97
N ASN A 77 -18.12 6.24 -2.03
CA ASN A 77 -19.42 6.94 -1.95
C ASN A 77 -19.63 7.81 -0.69
N ASN A 78 -18.59 8.47 -0.18
CA ASN A 78 -18.78 9.47 0.89
C ASN A 78 -19.24 10.81 0.32
N ALA A 79 -20.21 11.43 1.00
CA ALA A 79 -20.76 12.74 0.66
C ALA A 79 -19.77 13.89 0.93
N ASP A 80 -18.90 13.74 1.92
CA ASP A 80 -17.83 14.71 2.23
C ASP A 80 -16.49 14.26 1.61
N PRO A 81 -15.88 15.04 0.70
CA PRO A 81 -14.57 14.73 0.14
C PRO A 81 -13.43 14.81 1.17
N ASN A 82 -13.53 15.63 2.22
CA ASN A 82 -12.50 15.71 3.26
C ASN A 82 -12.40 14.40 4.04
N ASP A 83 -13.53 13.77 4.31
CA ASP A 83 -13.59 12.50 5.05
C ASP A 83 -12.83 11.38 4.32
N LYS A 84 -12.94 11.31 2.99
CA LYS A 84 -12.16 10.37 2.16
C LYS A 84 -10.66 10.56 2.30
N GLN A 85 -10.21 11.81 2.33
CA GLN A 85 -8.79 12.14 2.47
C GLN A 85 -8.26 11.74 3.85
N TRP A 86 -8.98 12.10 4.92
CA TRP A 86 -8.57 11.78 6.29
C TRP A 86 -8.51 10.28 6.55
N HIS A 87 -9.51 9.53 6.09
CA HIS A 87 -9.49 8.07 6.17
C HIS A 87 -8.30 7.45 5.42
N ARG A 88 -7.94 8.00 4.26
CA ARG A 88 -6.76 7.52 3.51
C ARG A 88 -5.47 7.81 4.26
N LEU A 89 -5.32 9.00 4.84
CA LEU A 89 -4.13 9.37 5.61
C LEU A 89 -4.01 8.51 6.88
N ASP A 90 -5.10 8.29 7.59
CA ASP A 90 -5.16 7.40 8.75
C ASP A 90 -4.75 5.96 8.41
N ASP A 91 -5.26 5.43 7.29
CA ASP A 91 -4.91 4.10 6.79
C ASP A 91 -3.42 4.00 6.44
N MET A 92 -2.86 5.02 5.78
CA MET A 92 -1.43 5.09 5.45
C MET A 92 -0.55 5.10 6.70
N VAL A 93 -0.87 5.93 7.69
CA VAL A 93 -0.12 6.04 8.95
C VAL A 93 -0.21 4.74 9.75
N SER A 94 -1.42 4.21 9.92
CA SER A 94 -1.66 2.97 10.66
C SER A 94 -0.96 1.77 10.01
N THR A 95 -1.03 1.65 8.68
CA THR A 95 -0.42 0.52 7.96
C THR A 95 1.11 0.61 7.98
N THR A 96 1.67 1.81 7.77
CA THR A 96 3.13 2.03 7.85
C THR A 96 3.67 1.74 9.24
N GLY A 97 2.98 2.20 10.28
CA GLY A 97 3.34 1.97 11.67
C GLY A 97 3.37 0.49 12.05
N ASN A 98 2.31 -0.23 11.69
CA ASN A 98 2.23 -1.67 11.96
C ASN A 98 3.27 -2.47 11.14
N ALA A 99 3.45 -2.12 9.86
CA ALA A 99 4.30 -2.89 8.94
C ALA A 99 5.80 -2.74 9.23
N PHE A 100 6.26 -1.53 9.55
CA PHE A 100 7.70 -1.24 9.61
C PHE A 100 8.20 -0.85 11.01
N LEU A 101 7.33 -0.31 11.87
CA LEU A 101 7.70 0.13 13.21
C LEU A 101 7.23 -0.85 14.30
N GLY A 102 6.29 -1.75 13.99
CA GLY A 102 5.65 -2.61 14.99
C GLY A 102 4.78 -1.81 15.98
N LEU A 103 4.30 -0.63 15.58
CA LEU A 103 3.53 0.29 16.43
C LEU A 103 2.11 0.48 15.91
N THR A 104 1.16 0.60 16.84
CA THR A 104 -0.24 0.92 16.55
C THR A 104 -0.49 2.42 16.73
N PHE A 105 -1.13 3.04 15.74
CA PHE A 105 -1.44 4.49 15.76
C PHE A 105 -2.93 4.82 15.90
N GLY A 106 -3.78 3.83 16.20
CA GLY A 106 -5.24 4.02 16.22
C GLY A 106 -5.75 5.08 17.20
N CYS A 107 -5.02 5.34 18.29
CA CYS A 107 -5.37 6.38 19.27
C CYS A 107 -4.92 7.79 18.87
N ALA A 108 -4.13 7.94 17.79
CA ALA A 108 -3.64 9.24 17.29
C ALA A 108 -4.52 9.82 16.18
N ARG A 109 -5.67 9.20 15.90
CA ARG A 109 -6.66 9.69 14.94
C ARG A 109 -7.46 10.83 15.56
N CYS A 110 -7.11 12.07 15.21
CA CYS A 110 -7.84 13.27 15.63
C CYS A 110 -9.12 13.50 14.80
#